data_AF-A0A387BD18-F1
#
_entry.id   AF-A0A387BD18-F1
#
_cell.length_a   1.000
_cell.length_b   1.000
_cell.length_c   1.000
_cell.angle_alpha   90.00
_cell.angle_beta   90.00
_cell.angle_gamma   90.00
#
_symmetry.space_group_name_H-M   'P 1'
#
loop_
_entity.id
_entity.type
_entity.pdbx_description
1 polymer ?
#
loop_
_entity_poly.entity_id
_entity_poly.type
_entity_poly.pdbx_seq_one_letter_code
_entity_poly.pdbx_strand_id
1 'polypeptide(L)'
;MPSVTAARSWWAVSRTRSRFTAVAATALVLALGAISVVVWTSPDISPVQQTLRVAEGLQQADADAKEREQLLARIDALEAQVDSLTEGKADAEQALAESDGTLQATLRELALLKDASAARSTAPVTTTTPRSQTPTVAPAAPVTAPSKAELLAPDALYYGMYTEQAPHNWATLDATSAKVGALPSMVGYFGGWDEEFRADAVTRSWSRGMLPMLTWESRPIQAQNDVVDEPDYSLPRIIDGAFDEYLHRYAQQIVATGLPLAIRLDHEMNGIWYPWSETNASGGSLNGNSPGDYVKMWQHVHDIFQQEGANDLVIWVWAPNRIDNLPKANRSAEFLQRLYPGDDYVDWVGMSGYLRPPYTDASSYTFDATFGATLTQLRALTDKPIVLAEVAASETEGHKPEWVASFFEGLADPANDDVVGFGWFSLAVTTYVQGERATNDWRIDSRADSLAAFQAGLTSLGDHVKTQPNG
;
A
#
# COMPACT_ATOMS: atom_id res chain seq x y z
N MET A 1 85.14 -12.20 49.21
CA MET A 1 86.34 -12.05 48.35
C MET A 1 87.30 -13.18 48.69
N PRO A 2 87.70 -14.07 47.75
CA PRO A 2 86.97 -14.56 46.57
C PRO A 2 85.84 -15.51 47.07
N SER A 3 85.56 -16.77 46.66
CA SER A 3 85.78 -17.69 45.50
C SER A 3 84.61 -18.73 45.54
N VAL A 4 84.13 -19.50 44.53
CA VAL A 4 84.37 -19.78 43.08
C VAL A 4 84.69 -21.27 42.79
N THR A 5 83.63 -22.04 42.45
CA THR A 5 83.59 -23.34 41.71
C THR A 5 84.28 -24.59 42.32
N ALA A 6 83.93 -25.85 42.01
CA ALA A 6 83.22 -26.41 40.85
C ALA A 6 82.37 -27.68 41.16
N ALA A 7 81.55 -28.12 40.21
CA ALA A 7 80.67 -29.30 40.33
C ALA A 7 81.27 -30.61 39.76
N ARG A 8 80.68 -31.77 40.10
CA ARG A 8 81.01 -33.08 39.50
C ARG A 8 79.77 -33.90 39.11
N SER A 9 79.40 -33.78 37.84
CA SER A 9 78.91 -34.84 36.92
C SER A 9 78.18 -36.07 37.48
N TRP A 10 76.91 -36.25 37.09
CA TRP A 10 76.12 -37.47 37.34
C TRP A 10 75.53 -38.05 36.03
N TRP A 11 76.40 -38.43 35.09
CA TRP A 11 75.99 -39.01 33.79
C TRP A 11 76.76 -40.29 33.47
N ALA A 12 76.06 -41.41 33.40
CA ALA A 12 76.59 -42.69 32.91
C ALA A 12 76.36 -42.82 31.40
N VAL A 13 77.43 -43.06 30.62
CA VAL A 13 77.35 -43.15 29.16
C VAL A 13 76.97 -44.57 28.70
N SER A 14 75.67 -44.85 28.62
CA SER A 14 75.16 -46.08 28.02
C SER A 14 75.22 -46.02 26.49
N ARG A 15 76.04 -46.89 25.86
CA ARG A 15 76.25 -46.90 24.39
C ARG A 15 75.22 -47.71 23.60
N THR A 16 74.23 -48.34 24.24
CA THR A 16 73.41 -49.41 23.64
C THR A 16 72.17 -48.95 22.84
N ARG A 17 71.90 -47.64 22.71
CA ARG A 17 70.74 -47.12 21.95
C ARG A 17 71.01 -45.98 20.97
N SER A 18 72.28 -45.60 20.74
CA SER A 18 72.65 -44.43 19.93
C SER A 18 72.01 -44.37 18.53
N ARG A 19 71.90 -45.51 17.82
CA ARG A 19 71.23 -45.59 16.51
C ARG A 19 69.72 -45.28 16.59
N PHE A 20 69.02 -45.78 17.61
CA PHE A 20 67.60 -45.49 17.81
C PHE A 20 67.38 -44.03 18.23
N THR A 21 68.24 -43.48 19.10
CA THR A 21 68.18 -42.06 19.48
C THR A 21 68.44 -41.14 18.29
N ALA A 22 69.40 -41.48 17.41
CA ALA A 22 69.65 -40.73 16.19
C ALA A 22 68.47 -40.78 15.21
N VAL A 23 67.90 -41.96 14.95
CA VAL A 23 66.71 -42.11 14.08
C VAL A 23 65.51 -41.34 14.64
N ALA A 24 65.26 -41.42 15.95
CA ALA A 24 64.18 -40.67 16.61
C ALA A 24 64.40 -39.14 16.54
N ALA A 25 65.65 -38.67 16.72
CA ALA A 25 65.98 -37.26 16.58
C ALA A 25 65.79 -36.76 15.14
N THR A 26 66.25 -37.52 14.13
CA THR A 26 66.03 -37.17 12.71
C THR A 26 64.54 -37.18 12.36
N ALA A 27 63.77 -38.16 12.84
CA ALA A 27 62.33 -38.19 12.64
C ALA A 27 61.63 -36.99 13.28
N LEU A 28 62.05 -36.58 14.49
CA LEU A 28 61.51 -35.39 15.16
C LEU A 28 61.87 -34.10 14.40
N VAL A 29 63.10 -33.96 13.90
CA VAL A 29 63.52 -32.80 13.10
C VAL A 29 62.76 -32.74 11.76
N LEU A 30 62.53 -33.88 11.10
CA LEU A 30 61.71 -33.93 9.88
C LEU A 30 60.23 -33.61 10.16
N ALA A 31 59.68 -34.09 11.29
CA ALA A 31 58.32 -33.75 11.70
C ALA A 31 58.17 -32.26 12.04
N LEU A 32 59.12 -31.68 12.79
CA LEU A 32 59.15 -30.24 13.09
C LEU A 32 59.36 -29.40 11.82
N GLY A 33 60.17 -29.87 10.88
CA GLY A 33 60.34 -29.25 9.56
C GLY A 33 59.04 -29.26 8.75
N ALA A 34 58.35 -30.41 8.70
CA ALA A 34 57.05 -30.54 8.03
C ALA A 34 55.96 -29.67 8.69
N ILE A 35 55.89 -29.65 10.02
CA ILE A 35 54.98 -28.78 10.79
C ILE A 35 55.30 -27.30 10.51
N SER A 36 56.58 -26.92 10.47
CA SER A 36 56.97 -25.54 10.13
C SER A 36 56.55 -25.17 8.70
N VAL A 37 56.81 -26.04 7.72
CA VAL A 37 56.32 -25.83 6.34
C VAL A 37 54.80 -25.67 6.32
N VAL A 38 54.04 -26.56 6.97
CA VAL A 38 52.57 -26.48 7.05
C VAL A 38 52.12 -25.19 7.74
N VAL A 39 52.77 -24.74 8.82
CA VAL A 39 52.44 -23.46 9.48
C VAL A 39 52.67 -22.26 8.57
N TRP A 40 53.72 -22.28 7.73
CA TRP A 40 54.04 -21.17 6.83
C TRP A 40 53.33 -21.23 5.46
N THR A 41 52.83 -22.39 5.02
CA THR A 41 52.10 -22.56 3.74
C THR A 41 50.60 -22.86 3.88
N SER A 42 50.10 -23.18 5.08
CA SER A 42 48.65 -23.34 5.30
C SER A 42 47.95 -21.97 5.22
N PRO A 43 46.82 -21.86 4.49
CA PRO A 43 46.11 -20.60 4.32
C PRO A 43 45.60 -20.02 5.65
N ASP A 44 45.24 -20.88 6.61
CA ASP A 44 44.59 -20.50 7.87
C ASP A 44 45.57 -20.09 8.99
N ILE A 45 46.84 -20.48 8.87
CA ILE A 45 47.83 -20.34 9.96
C ILE A 45 49.02 -19.43 9.59
N SER A 46 49.31 -19.27 8.29
CA SER A 46 50.49 -18.51 7.84
C SER A 46 50.35 -17.00 8.11
N PRO A 47 51.25 -16.38 8.91
CA PRO A 47 51.19 -14.94 9.20
C PRO A 47 51.30 -14.06 7.96
N VAL A 48 51.94 -14.58 6.89
CA VAL A 48 52.07 -13.90 5.60
C VAL A 48 50.75 -13.92 4.83
N GLN A 49 50.04 -15.05 4.82
CA GLN A 49 48.70 -15.14 4.23
C GLN A 49 47.67 -14.33 5.03
N GLN A 50 47.88 -14.17 6.33
CA GLN A 50 47.05 -13.31 7.17
C GLN A 50 47.29 -11.82 6.89
N THR A 51 48.54 -11.37 6.71
CA THR A 51 48.82 -9.98 6.30
C THR A 51 48.44 -9.68 4.85
N LEU A 52 48.56 -10.64 3.93
CA LEU A 52 48.03 -10.50 2.57
C LEU A 52 46.50 -10.33 2.58
N ARG A 53 45.75 -11.18 3.29
CA ARG A 53 44.29 -11.04 3.40
C ARG A 53 43.86 -9.73 4.08
N VAL A 54 44.64 -9.20 5.02
CA VAL A 54 44.41 -7.86 5.59
C VAL A 54 44.70 -6.76 4.58
N ALA A 55 45.73 -6.88 3.74
CA ALA A 55 46.02 -5.92 2.67
C ALA A 55 44.95 -5.96 1.56
N GLU A 56 44.47 -7.14 1.17
CA GLU A 56 43.36 -7.34 0.23
C GLU A 56 42.06 -6.76 0.80
N GLY A 57 41.74 -7.02 2.08
CA GLY A 57 40.58 -6.43 2.75
C GLY A 57 40.65 -4.90 2.89
N LEU A 58 41.86 -4.33 3.05
CA LEU A 58 42.07 -2.88 3.03
C LEU A 58 41.94 -2.28 1.63
N GLN A 59 42.34 -3.01 0.58
CA GLN A 59 42.12 -2.60 -0.82
C GLN A 59 40.65 -2.68 -1.20
N GLN A 60 39.92 -3.70 -0.74
CA GLN A 60 38.48 -3.79 -0.91
C GLN A 60 37.78 -2.63 -0.18
N ALA A 61 38.11 -2.37 1.08
CA ALA A 61 37.52 -1.24 1.83
C ALA A 61 37.82 0.15 1.20
N ASP A 62 38.98 0.32 0.55
CA ASP A 62 39.31 1.54 -0.22
C ASP A 62 38.57 1.63 -1.56
N ALA A 63 38.22 0.50 -2.18
CA ALA A 63 37.32 0.45 -3.34
C ALA A 63 35.87 0.73 -2.94
N ASP A 64 35.34 0.03 -1.92
CA ASP A 64 33.99 0.20 -1.37
C ASP A 64 33.76 1.64 -0.89
N ALA A 65 34.78 2.29 -0.31
CA ALA A 65 34.72 3.70 0.08
C ALA A 65 34.58 4.65 -1.12
N LYS A 66 35.25 4.36 -2.25
CA LYS A 66 35.16 5.16 -3.49
C LYS A 66 33.86 4.90 -4.25
N GLU A 67 33.36 3.68 -4.22
CA GLU A 67 32.01 3.37 -4.72
C GLU A 67 30.95 4.09 -3.91
N ARG A 68 31.07 4.11 -2.57
CA ARG A 68 30.21 4.90 -1.69
C ARG A 68 30.29 6.41 -1.97
N GLU A 69 31.48 6.96 -2.22
CA GLU A 69 31.66 8.37 -2.59
C GLU A 69 30.96 8.69 -3.94
N GLN A 70 31.09 7.79 -4.93
CA GLN A 70 30.39 7.91 -6.22
C GLN A 70 28.86 7.78 -6.09
N LEU A 71 28.38 6.89 -5.20
CA LEU A 71 26.95 6.72 -4.91
C LEU A 71 26.36 7.95 -4.20
N LEU A 72 27.09 8.56 -3.26
CA LEU A 72 26.68 9.82 -2.63
C LEU A 72 26.62 10.96 -3.66
N ALA A 73 27.67 11.16 -4.45
CA ALA A 73 27.66 12.16 -5.53
C ALA A 73 26.58 11.89 -6.60
N ARG A 74 26.11 10.65 -6.72
CA ARG A 74 24.97 10.27 -7.58
C ARG A 74 23.61 10.54 -6.93
N ILE A 75 23.51 10.46 -5.60
CA ILE A 75 22.33 10.89 -4.83
C ILE A 75 22.19 12.41 -4.91
N ASP A 76 23.23 13.17 -4.59
CA ASP A 76 23.24 14.65 -4.69
C ASP A 76 22.79 15.13 -6.08
N ALA A 77 23.27 14.46 -7.14
CA ALA A 77 22.92 14.75 -8.53
C ALA A 77 21.51 14.29 -8.96
N LEU A 78 20.87 13.40 -8.20
CA LEU A 78 19.48 13.00 -8.39
C LEU A 78 18.53 13.87 -7.57
N GLU A 79 18.90 14.29 -6.37
CA GLU A 79 18.17 15.26 -5.56
C GLU A 79 18.05 16.59 -6.32
N ALA A 80 19.16 17.11 -6.86
CA ALA A 80 19.14 18.30 -7.72
C ALA A 80 18.30 18.13 -9.02
N GLN A 81 18.07 16.90 -9.49
CA GLN A 81 17.13 16.63 -10.60
C GLN A 81 15.68 16.58 -10.13
N VAL A 82 15.41 16.05 -8.93
CA VAL A 82 14.07 16.06 -8.31
C VAL A 82 13.65 17.50 -7.98
N ASP A 83 14.53 18.32 -7.41
CA ASP A 83 14.27 19.73 -7.13
C ASP A 83 13.93 20.48 -8.43
N SER A 84 14.76 20.34 -9.47
CA SER A 84 14.52 21.00 -10.78
C SER A 84 13.23 20.51 -11.47
N LEU A 85 12.85 19.25 -11.29
CA LEU A 85 11.56 18.73 -11.77
C LEU A 85 10.38 19.20 -10.93
N THR A 86 10.59 19.47 -9.64
CA THR A 86 9.57 19.99 -8.72
C THR A 86 9.31 21.48 -8.96
N GLU A 87 10.36 22.28 -9.19
CA GLU A 87 10.26 23.66 -9.69
C GLU A 87 9.52 23.69 -11.04
N GLY A 88 9.96 22.87 -12.02
CA GLY A 88 9.32 22.78 -13.33
C GLY A 88 7.87 22.28 -13.28
N LYS A 89 7.49 21.48 -12.28
CA LYS A 89 6.11 21.09 -12.01
C LYS A 89 5.31 22.28 -11.46
N ALA A 90 5.83 23.00 -10.47
CA ALA A 90 5.16 24.15 -9.87
C ALA A 90 4.93 25.27 -10.91
N ASP A 91 5.91 25.55 -11.77
CA ASP A 91 5.78 26.47 -12.90
C ASP A 91 4.67 26.04 -13.87
N ALA A 92 4.56 24.73 -14.16
CA ALA A 92 3.53 24.18 -15.04
C ALA A 92 2.13 24.22 -14.40
N GLU A 93 2.01 23.97 -13.09
CA GLU A 93 0.75 24.07 -12.34
C GLU A 93 0.29 25.53 -12.22
N GLN A 94 1.21 26.48 -12.00
CA GLN A 94 0.91 27.91 -12.06
C GLN A 94 0.46 28.34 -13.47
N ALA A 95 1.19 27.94 -14.52
CA ALA A 95 0.83 28.26 -15.90
C ALA A 95 -0.55 27.69 -16.30
N LEU A 96 -0.91 26.51 -15.79
CA LEU A 96 -2.24 25.93 -15.96
C LEU A 96 -3.32 26.75 -15.23
N ALA A 97 -3.07 27.16 -13.98
CA ALA A 97 -3.99 28.01 -13.22
C ALA A 97 -4.18 29.41 -13.85
N GLU A 98 -3.13 30.00 -14.40
CA GLU A 98 -3.20 31.26 -15.16
C GLU A 98 -3.97 31.09 -16.48
N SER A 99 -3.81 29.95 -17.15
CA SER A 99 -4.57 29.58 -18.36
C SER A 99 -6.07 29.42 -18.05
N ASP A 100 -6.43 28.69 -16.99
CA ASP A 100 -7.81 28.53 -16.55
C ASP A 100 -8.44 29.84 -16.07
N GLY A 101 -7.69 30.68 -15.36
CA GLY A 101 -8.11 32.04 -15.01
C GLY A 101 -8.40 32.91 -16.24
N THR A 102 -7.54 32.82 -17.26
CA THR A 102 -7.69 33.50 -18.55
C THR A 102 -8.90 32.96 -19.34
N LEU A 103 -9.12 31.65 -19.33
CA LEU A 103 -10.28 31.00 -19.93
C LEU A 103 -11.58 31.45 -19.25
N GLN A 104 -11.64 31.47 -17.92
CA GLN A 104 -12.80 31.96 -17.17
C GLN A 104 -13.08 33.45 -17.43
N ALA A 105 -12.03 34.29 -17.50
CA ALA A 105 -12.19 35.70 -17.87
C ALA A 105 -12.76 35.85 -19.30
N THR A 106 -12.22 35.10 -20.26
CA THR A 106 -12.66 35.10 -21.67
C THR A 106 -14.12 34.62 -21.80
N LEU A 107 -14.52 33.59 -21.04
CA LEU A 107 -15.90 33.10 -20.99
C LEU A 107 -16.88 34.14 -20.40
N ARG A 108 -16.46 34.90 -19.37
CA ARG A 108 -17.25 36.01 -18.80
C ARG A 108 -17.39 37.17 -19.79
N GLU A 109 -16.33 37.54 -20.51
CA GLU A 109 -16.40 38.57 -21.55
C GLU A 109 -17.29 38.13 -22.72
N LEU A 110 -17.20 36.85 -23.15
CA LEU A 110 -18.10 36.27 -24.15
C LEU A 110 -19.57 36.26 -23.71
N ALA A 111 -19.87 36.10 -22.43
CA ALA A 111 -21.23 36.23 -21.90
C ALA A 111 -21.71 37.70 -21.98
N LEU A 112 -20.93 38.64 -21.45
CA LEU A 112 -21.24 40.07 -21.48
C LEU A 112 -21.41 40.62 -22.92
N LEU A 113 -20.63 40.13 -23.88
CA LEU A 113 -20.77 40.48 -25.30
C LEU A 113 -22.04 39.91 -25.94
N LYS A 114 -22.49 38.71 -25.53
CA LYS A 114 -23.78 38.15 -25.96
C LYS A 114 -24.95 38.97 -25.41
N ASP A 115 -24.91 39.35 -24.14
CA ASP A 115 -25.95 40.17 -23.51
C ASP A 115 -25.99 41.59 -24.09
N ALA A 116 -24.81 42.21 -24.31
CA ALA A 116 -24.70 43.51 -24.97
C ALA A 116 -25.15 43.49 -26.44
N SER A 117 -25.06 42.34 -27.12
CA SER A 117 -25.61 42.13 -28.47
C SER A 117 -27.13 42.02 -28.42
N ALA A 118 -27.69 41.23 -27.50
CA ALA A 118 -29.13 41.12 -27.28
C ALA A 118 -29.78 42.48 -26.95
N ALA A 119 -29.13 43.29 -26.10
CA ALA A 119 -29.61 44.60 -25.69
C ALA A 119 -29.67 45.66 -26.83
N ARG A 120 -29.01 45.42 -27.97
CA ARG A 120 -28.93 46.40 -29.10
C ARG A 120 -29.95 46.17 -30.22
N SER A 121 -30.76 45.12 -30.17
CA SER A 121 -31.71 44.77 -31.23
C SER A 121 -33.17 45.07 -30.86
N THR A 122 -33.52 46.35 -30.73
CA THR A 122 -34.87 46.83 -30.39
C THR A 122 -35.41 47.88 -31.37
N ALA A 123 -35.67 47.45 -32.61
CA ALA A 123 -36.45 48.22 -33.59
C ALA A 123 -37.63 47.36 -34.11
N PRO A 124 -38.89 47.83 -34.07
CA PRO A 124 -40.04 47.01 -34.44
C PRO A 124 -40.22 46.91 -35.96
N VAL A 125 -40.11 45.70 -36.50
CA VAL A 125 -40.53 45.37 -37.88
C VAL A 125 -41.57 44.27 -37.81
N THR A 126 -42.79 44.58 -38.26
CA THR A 126 -43.96 43.70 -38.15
C THR A 126 -44.01 42.69 -39.29
N THR A 127 -43.35 41.53 -39.15
CA THR A 127 -43.43 40.45 -40.14
C THR A 127 -43.66 39.10 -39.47
N THR A 128 -44.69 38.37 -39.92
CA THR A 128 -45.16 37.13 -39.29
C THR A 128 -44.34 35.92 -39.74
N THR A 129 -43.42 35.46 -38.89
CA THR A 129 -42.59 34.25 -39.13
C THR A 129 -42.74 33.29 -37.94
N PRO A 130 -42.77 31.95 -38.14
CA PRO A 130 -42.93 31.00 -37.04
C PRO A 130 -41.87 31.14 -35.96
N ARG A 131 -42.28 31.05 -34.70
CA ARG A 131 -41.41 31.16 -33.53
C ARG A 131 -40.59 29.89 -33.34
N SER A 132 -39.44 29.80 -34.00
CA SER A 132 -38.38 28.86 -33.62
C SER A 132 -38.03 29.09 -32.15
N GLN A 133 -38.27 28.09 -31.32
CA GLN A 133 -37.97 28.17 -29.88
C GLN A 133 -36.46 28.06 -29.71
N THR A 134 -35.84 29.07 -29.10
CA THR A 134 -34.46 28.94 -28.62
C THR A 134 -34.41 27.78 -27.62
N PRO A 135 -33.52 26.78 -27.78
CA PRO A 135 -33.39 25.72 -26.79
C PRO A 135 -33.03 26.33 -25.45
N THR A 136 -33.93 26.23 -24.47
CA THR A 136 -33.54 26.42 -23.08
C THR A 136 -32.60 25.28 -22.77
N VAL A 137 -31.33 25.57 -22.50
CA VAL A 137 -30.41 24.58 -21.94
C VAL A 137 -30.98 24.21 -20.58
N ALA A 138 -31.58 23.02 -20.50
CA ALA A 138 -32.07 22.50 -19.23
C ALA A 138 -30.89 22.41 -18.25
N PRO A 139 -31.09 22.70 -16.96
CA PRO A 139 -30.12 22.34 -15.94
C PRO A 139 -29.74 20.87 -16.12
N ALA A 140 -28.46 20.53 -15.99
CA ALA A 140 -28.04 19.13 -15.96
C ALA A 140 -28.82 18.41 -14.87
N ALA A 141 -29.27 17.18 -15.15
CA ALA A 141 -29.97 16.37 -14.17
C ALA A 141 -29.06 16.18 -12.93
N PRO A 142 -29.60 16.24 -11.70
CA PRO A 142 -28.81 15.96 -10.52
C PRO A 142 -28.24 14.55 -10.60
N VAL A 143 -27.01 14.38 -10.11
CA VAL A 143 -26.38 13.06 -10.00
C VAL A 143 -27.19 12.22 -9.01
N THR A 144 -27.42 10.95 -9.35
CA THR A 144 -28.18 10.00 -8.54
C THR A 144 -27.38 8.72 -8.35
N ALA A 145 -27.52 8.10 -7.18
CA ALA A 145 -26.99 6.78 -6.86
C ALA A 145 -28.14 5.79 -6.56
N PRO A 146 -27.89 4.47 -6.58
CA PRO A 146 -28.75 3.51 -5.89
C PRO A 146 -28.80 3.79 -4.39
N SER A 147 -29.83 3.30 -3.70
CA SER A 147 -29.93 3.39 -2.24
C SER A 147 -28.87 2.53 -1.55
N LYS A 148 -28.50 2.86 -0.30
CA LYS A 148 -27.57 2.05 0.51
C LYS A 148 -27.96 0.56 0.50
N ALA A 149 -29.25 0.23 0.65
CA ALA A 149 -29.73 -1.15 0.63
C ALA A 149 -29.44 -1.90 -0.70
N GLU A 150 -29.60 -1.25 -1.85
CA GLU A 150 -29.25 -1.81 -3.17
C GLU A 150 -27.74 -1.91 -3.39
N LEU A 151 -26.95 -1.12 -2.66
CA LEU A 151 -25.50 -1.17 -2.73
C LEU A 151 -24.90 -2.29 -1.90
N LEU A 152 -25.45 -2.55 -0.70
CA LEU A 152 -24.96 -3.55 0.27
C LEU A 152 -25.03 -5.00 -0.23
N ALA A 153 -26.05 -5.34 -1.02
CA ALA A 153 -26.29 -6.67 -1.55
C ALA A 153 -26.45 -6.58 -3.09
N PRO A 154 -25.34 -6.43 -3.84
CA PRO A 154 -25.40 -6.26 -5.29
C PRO A 154 -25.67 -7.58 -6.02
N ASP A 155 -26.43 -7.54 -7.12
CA ASP A 155 -26.68 -8.71 -7.98
C ASP A 155 -25.42 -9.25 -8.71
N ALA A 156 -24.32 -8.49 -8.69
CA ALA A 156 -23.05 -8.80 -9.36
C ALA A 156 -21.87 -8.10 -8.66
N LEU A 157 -20.69 -8.74 -8.67
CA LEU A 157 -19.46 -8.30 -8.00
C LEU A 157 -19.08 -6.85 -8.36
N TYR A 158 -18.73 -6.02 -7.38
CA TYR A 158 -18.04 -4.76 -7.64
C TYR A 158 -16.61 -5.03 -8.13
N TYR A 159 -16.33 -4.69 -9.39
CA TYR A 159 -14.96 -4.44 -9.86
C TYR A 159 -14.59 -2.99 -9.51
N GLY A 160 -13.61 -2.83 -8.62
CA GLY A 160 -13.06 -1.53 -8.24
C GLY A 160 -11.59 -1.34 -8.63
N MET A 161 -11.17 -0.08 -8.72
CA MET A 161 -9.75 0.29 -8.84
C MET A 161 -9.39 1.47 -7.94
N TYR A 162 -8.20 1.43 -7.35
CA TYR A 162 -7.43 2.60 -6.94
C TYR A 162 -6.41 2.92 -8.05
N THR A 163 -6.32 4.18 -8.46
CA THR A 163 -5.32 4.67 -9.43
C THR A 163 -4.85 6.06 -9.02
N GLU A 164 -3.69 6.47 -9.52
CA GLU A 164 -3.11 7.79 -9.23
C GLU A 164 -4.13 8.93 -9.43
N GLN A 165 -4.30 9.73 -8.37
CA GLN A 165 -5.19 10.89 -8.29
C GLN A 165 -6.70 10.62 -8.48
N ALA A 166 -7.17 9.38 -8.67
CA ALA A 166 -8.61 9.10 -8.74
C ALA A 166 -9.29 9.25 -7.36
N PRO A 167 -10.56 9.72 -7.29
CA PRO A 167 -11.42 10.21 -8.38
C PRO A 167 -11.19 11.68 -8.79
N HIS A 168 -10.23 12.39 -8.16
CA HIS A 168 -9.92 13.81 -8.41
C HIS A 168 -9.32 14.07 -9.81
N ASN A 169 -8.65 13.08 -10.41
CA ASN A 169 -8.28 13.01 -11.81
C ASN A 169 -8.64 11.62 -12.36
N TRP A 170 -9.11 11.56 -13.60
CA TRP A 170 -9.56 10.33 -14.24
C TRP A 170 -8.54 9.73 -15.21
N ALA A 171 -7.51 10.48 -15.64
CA ALA A 171 -6.61 10.09 -16.72
C ALA A 171 -5.98 8.69 -16.56
N THR A 172 -5.47 8.35 -15.38
CA THR A 172 -4.88 7.03 -15.11
C THR A 172 -5.94 5.92 -15.10
N LEU A 173 -7.09 6.17 -14.46
CA LEU A 173 -8.21 5.22 -14.44
C LEU A 173 -8.74 4.94 -15.85
N ASP A 174 -8.89 5.97 -16.68
CA ASP A 174 -9.38 5.84 -18.05
C ASP A 174 -8.36 5.13 -18.95
N ALA A 175 -7.07 5.44 -18.80
CA ALA A 175 -5.99 4.79 -19.55
C ALA A 175 -5.84 3.29 -19.22
N THR A 176 -5.98 2.89 -17.95
CA THR A 176 -5.98 1.47 -17.55
C THR A 176 -7.30 0.79 -17.94
N SER A 177 -8.45 1.45 -17.77
CA SER A 177 -9.76 0.89 -18.16
C SER A 177 -9.87 0.65 -19.67
N ALA A 178 -9.33 1.55 -20.50
CA ALA A 178 -9.26 1.37 -21.95
C ALA A 178 -8.36 0.19 -22.38
N LYS A 179 -7.39 -0.20 -21.55
CA LYS A 179 -6.56 -1.41 -21.76
C LYS A 179 -7.27 -2.67 -21.26
N VAL A 180 -7.96 -2.61 -20.12
CA VAL A 180 -8.76 -3.72 -19.57
C VAL A 180 -9.99 -4.02 -20.45
N GLY A 181 -10.55 -3.00 -21.10
CA GLY A 181 -11.73 -3.08 -21.96
C GLY A 181 -13.04 -2.62 -21.28
N ALA A 182 -13.02 -2.40 -19.97
CA ALA A 182 -14.18 -2.01 -19.18
C ALA A 182 -13.81 -1.01 -18.07
N LEU A 183 -14.73 -0.08 -17.77
CA LEU A 183 -14.64 0.78 -16.59
C LEU A 183 -15.09 0.03 -15.32
N PRO A 184 -14.50 0.31 -14.16
CA PRO A 184 -14.90 -0.26 -12.88
C PRO A 184 -16.26 0.29 -12.42
N SER A 185 -16.93 -0.44 -11.52
CA SER A 185 -18.16 -0.02 -10.83
C SER A 185 -17.94 0.51 -9.42
N MET A 186 -16.69 0.48 -8.93
CA MET A 186 -16.24 1.09 -7.68
C MET A 186 -14.93 1.86 -7.92
N VAL A 187 -14.68 2.95 -7.20
CA VAL A 187 -13.42 3.69 -7.25
C VAL A 187 -12.89 3.89 -5.84
N GLY A 188 -11.67 3.38 -5.61
CA GLY A 188 -10.97 3.51 -4.34
C GLY A 188 -10.11 4.78 -4.30
N TYR A 189 -10.13 5.46 -3.17
CA TYR A 189 -9.23 6.58 -2.86
C TYR A 189 -8.92 6.64 -1.36
N PHE A 190 -8.01 7.53 -0.98
CA PHE A 190 -7.55 7.73 0.40
C PHE A 190 -7.86 9.17 0.84
N GLY A 191 -8.06 9.36 2.14
CA GLY A 191 -8.24 10.68 2.75
C GLY A 191 -7.81 10.68 4.22
N GLY A 192 -7.18 11.76 4.66
CA GLY A 192 -6.71 11.94 6.03
C GLY A 192 -7.69 12.76 6.88
N TRP A 193 -7.39 12.87 8.16
CA TRP A 193 -8.11 13.71 9.12
C TRP A 193 -7.62 15.18 9.15
N ASP A 194 -6.71 15.53 8.24
CA ASP A 194 -6.29 16.89 7.91
C ASP A 194 -7.11 17.54 6.77
N GLU A 195 -7.95 16.78 6.06
CA GLU A 195 -8.84 17.27 4.99
C GLU A 195 -10.33 17.27 5.39
N GLU A 196 -11.09 18.27 4.90
CA GLU A 196 -12.56 18.31 4.93
C GLU A 196 -13.18 17.31 3.95
N PHE A 197 -14.48 17.00 4.10
CA PHE A 197 -15.12 16.00 3.23
C PHE A 197 -15.14 16.40 1.74
N ARG A 198 -14.59 15.52 0.91
CA ARG A 198 -14.48 15.68 -0.53
C ARG A 198 -15.78 15.31 -1.25
N ALA A 199 -16.79 16.15 -1.11
CA ALA A 199 -18.08 16.03 -1.82
C ALA A 199 -17.91 15.97 -3.35
N ASP A 200 -16.83 16.56 -3.90
CA ASP A 200 -16.45 16.44 -5.31
C ASP A 200 -16.06 15.02 -5.70
N ALA A 201 -15.35 14.29 -4.83
CA ALA A 201 -14.95 12.90 -5.07
C ALA A 201 -16.17 11.98 -5.21
N VAL A 202 -17.14 12.10 -4.28
CA VAL A 202 -18.38 11.31 -4.29
C VAL A 202 -19.26 11.67 -5.47
N THR A 203 -19.51 12.96 -5.71
CA THR A 203 -20.37 13.41 -6.82
C THR A 203 -19.79 13.02 -8.18
N ARG A 204 -18.47 13.14 -8.37
CA ARG A 204 -17.80 12.73 -9.61
C ARG A 204 -17.83 11.22 -9.82
N SER A 205 -17.65 10.43 -8.76
CA SER A 205 -17.74 8.96 -8.84
C SER A 205 -19.13 8.52 -9.30
N TRP A 206 -20.19 9.04 -8.69
CA TRP A 206 -21.56 8.73 -9.09
C TRP A 206 -21.94 9.27 -10.47
N SER A 207 -21.35 10.38 -10.92
CA SER A 207 -21.52 10.84 -12.31
C SER A 207 -20.97 9.86 -13.37
N ARG A 208 -20.20 8.84 -12.93
CA ARG A 208 -19.73 7.70 -13.73
C ARG A 208 -20.34 6.35 -13.32
N GLY A 209 -21.35 6.35 -12.44
CA GLY A 209 -21.95 5.15 -11.87
C GLY A 209 -21.06 4.37 -10.90
N MET A 210 -19.93 4.94 -10.48
CA MET A 210 -18.96 4.28 -9.60
C MET A 210 -19.30 4.53 -8.12
N LEU A 211 -19.35 3.47 -7.32
CA LEU A 211 -19.36 3.57 -5.86
C LEU A 211 -18.02 4.13 -5.38
N PRO A 212 -17.96 5.32 -4.74
CA PRO A 212 -16.75 5.78 -4.08
C PRO A 212 -16.48 4.93 -2.82
N MET A 213 -15.25 4.41 -2.70
CA MET A 213 -14.74 3.78 -1.48
C MET A 213 -13.56 4.60 -0.95
N LEU A 214 -13.81 5.33 0.12
CA LEU A 214 -12.82 6.11 0.86
C LEU A 214 -12.12 5.19 1.86
N THR A 215 -10.81 5.01 1.73
CA THR A 215 -9.97 4.66 2.88
C THR A 215 -9.77 5.91 3.70
N TRP A 216 -10.34 5.95 4.89
CA TRP A 216 -10.24 7.11 5.77
C TRP A 216 -9.24 6.77 6.87
N GLU A 217 -8.20 7.56 7.00
CA GLU A 217 -7.08 7.30 7.91
C GLU A 217 -7.03 8.38 8.98
N SER A 218 -6.97 7.99 10.26
CA SER A 218 -6.87 8.89 11.40
C SER A 218 -5.47 9.52 11.52
N ARG A 219 -5.03 10.25 10.48
CA ARG A 219 -3.72 10.92 10.37
C ARG A 219 -3.71 11.91 9.20
N PRO A 220 -2.63 12.69 8.98
CA PRO A 220 -2.50 13.54 7.80
C PRO A 220 -2.38 12.72 6.50
N ILE A 221 -3.04 13.13 5.42
CA ILE A 221 -3.04 12.38 4.14
C ILE A 221 -1.66 12.30 3.45
N GLN A 222 -0.71 13.15 3.85
CA GLN A 222 0.67 13.12 3.36
C GLN A 222 1.62 12.29 4.28
N ALA A 223 1.09 11.63 5.30
CA ALA A 223 1.88 10.69 6.12
C ALA A 223 2.36 9.50 5.28
N GLN A 224 3.62 9.10 5.46
CA GLN A 224 4.17 7.96 4.73
C GLN A 224 3.59 6.64 5.28
N ASN A 225 3.50 5.62 4.43
CA ASN A 225 3.18 4.27 4.91
C ASN A 225 4.31 3.73 5.80
N ASP A 226 3.98 2.78 6.67
CA ASP A 226 4.86 2.25 7.72
C ASP A 226 5.31 3.27 8.80
N VAL A 227 4.75 4.49 8.80
CA VAL A 227 4.90 5.47 9.89
C VAL A 227 3.89 5.15 11.00
N VAL A 228 4.41 4.94 12.21
CA VAL A 228 3.65 4.43 13.36
C VAL A 228 3.56 5.40 14.55
N ASP A 229 4.43 6.41 14.63
CA ASP A 229 4.57 7.32 15.78
C ASP A 229 3.86 8.66 15.50
N GLU A 230 2.54 8.67 15.69
CA GLU A 230 1.66 9.82 15.42
C GLU A 230 0.72 10.08 16.62
N PRO A 231 1.28 10.42 17.81
CA PRO A 231 0.53 10.45 19.07
C PRO A 231 -0.61 11.49 19.12
N ASP A 232 -0.58 12.52 18.28
CA ASP A 232 -1.65 13.52 18.18
C ASP A 232 -2.97 12.94 17.62
N TYR A 233 -2.91 11.81 16.91
CA TYR A 233 -4.07 11.05 16.42
C TYR A 233 -4.22 9.68 17.12
N SER A 234 -3.62 9.51 18.30
CA SER A 234 -3.75 8.27 19.09
C SER A 234 -5.21 7.94 19.44
N LEU A 235 -5.56 6.65 19.44
CA LEU A 235 -6.93 6.19 19.67
C LEU A 235 -7.55 6.76 20.97
N PRO A 236 -6.84 6.84 22.12
CA PRO A 236 -7.38 7.46 23.33
C PRO A 236 -7.80 8.91 23.14
N ARG A 237 -7.11 9.71 22.30
CA ARG A 237 -7.49 11.11 22.03
C ARG A 237 -8.77 11.20 21.19
N ILE A 238 -8.95 10.27 20.25
CA ILE A 238 -10.18 10.18 19.45
C ILE A 238 -11.36 9.80 20.36
N ILE A 239 -11.17 8.80 21.24
CA ILE A 239 -12.18 8.34 22.21
C ILE A 239 -12.51 9.40 23.26
N ASP A 240 -11.53 10.19 23.71
CA ASP A 240 -11.71 11.33 24.62
C ASP A 240 -12.35 12.57 23.93
N GLY A 241 -12.74 12.45 22.66
CA GLY A 241 -13.53 13.45 21.93
C GLY A 241 -12.73 14.56 21.24
N ALA A 242 -11.40 14.43 21.10
CA ALA A 242 -10.54 15.49 20.59
C ALA A 242 -10.79 15.87 19.11
N PHE A 243 -11.54 15.04 18.38
CA PHE A 243 -11.84 15.23 16.96
C PHE A 243 -13.35 15.39 16.68
N ASP A 244 -14.21 15.44 17.70
CA ASP A 244 -15.67 15.35 17.50
C ASP A 244 -16.23 16.50 16.65
N GLU A 245 -15.74 17.73 16.81
CA GLU A 245 -16.14 18.87 15.98
C GLU A 245 -15.80 18.67 14.49
N TYR A 246 -14.71 17.94 14.18
CA TYR A 246 -14.37 17.52 12.83
C TYR A 246 -15.31 16.41 12.34
N LEU A 247 -15.53 15.37 13.16
CA LEU A 247 -16.37 14.22 12.80
C LEU A 247 -17.84 14.61 12.56
N HIS A 248 -18.44 15.43 13.42
CA HIS A 248 -19.79 15.97 13.23
C HIS A 248 -19.87 16.80 11.94
N ARG A 249 -18.88 17.65 11.66
CA ARG A 249 -18.82 18.46 10.42
C ARG A 249 -18.69 17.59 9.17
N TYR A 250 -17.85 16.55 9.21
CA TYR A 250 -17.64 15.60 8.12
C TYR A 250 -18.93 14.82 7.79
N ALA A 251 -19.61 14.32 8.83
CA ALA A 251 -20.90 13.65 8.71
C ALA A 251 -21.99 14.59 8.13
N GLN A 252 -22.06 15.84 8.60
CA GLN A 252 -22.96 16.85 8.04
C GLN A 252 -22.67 17.15 6.55
N GLN A 253 -21.40 17.16 6.14
CA GLN A 253 -21.00 17.36 4.74
C GLN A 253 -21.39 16.15 3.85
N ILE A 254 -21.35 14.92 4.38
CA ILE A 254 -21.90 13.72 3.70
C ILE A 254 -23.41 13.84 3.52
N VAL A 255 -24.15 14.17 4.58
CA VAL A 255 -25.62 14.34 4.54
C VAL A 255 -26.03 15.46 3.58
N ALA A 256 -25.30 16.58 3.57
CA ALA A 256 -25.51 17.69 2.63
C ALA A 256 -25.19 17.33 1.16
N THR A 257 -24.35 16.32 0.93
CA THR A 257 -24.04 15.79 -0.41
C THR A 257 -25.11 14.83 -0.91
N GLY A 258 -25.80 14.11 -0.01
CA GLY A 258 -26.98 13.30 -0.34
C GLY A 258 -26.70 12.09 -1.25
N LEU A 259 -25.44 11.65 -1.34
CA LEU A 259 -25.00 10.53 -2.15
C LEU A 259 -24.19 9.55 -1.27
N PRO A 260 -24.39 8.23 -1.41
CA PRO A 260 -23.74 7.24 -0.57
C PRO A 260 -22.26 7.03 -0.91
N LEU A 261 -21.50 6.51 0.05
CA LEU A 261 -20.11 6.09 -0.13
C LEU A 261 -19.77 4.93 0.81
N ALA A 262 -18.77 4.14 0.45
CA ALA A 262 -18.12 3.22 1.38
C ALA A 262 -17.00 3.95 2.15
N ILE A 263 -16.94 3.76 3.47
CA ILE A 263 -15.84 4.24 4.33
C ILE A 263 -15.14 3.03 4.95
N ARG A 264 -13.88 2.86 4.56
CA ARG A 264 -12.92 1.91 5.12
C ARG A 264 -12.02 2.66 6.11
N LEU A 265 -12.57 2.93 7.30
CA LEU A 265 -11.89 3.62 8.39
C LEU A 265 -10.73 2.76 8.92
N ASP A 266 -9.56 3.37 9.13
CA ASP A 266 -8.41 2.83 9.86
C ASP A 266 -8.14 1.34 9.56
N HIS A 267 -7.97 1.09 8.26
CA HIS A 267 -7.75 -0.22 7.66
C HIS A 267 -6.50 -0.95 8.20
N GLU A 268 -6.46 -2.28 8.05
CA GLU A 268 -5.33 -3.12 8.46
C GLU A 268 -4.96 -2.98 9.95
N MET A 269 -5.95 -2.69 10.79
CA MET A 269 -5.81 -2.54 12.25
C MET A 269 -5.16 -3.73 12.96
N ASN A 270 -5.21 -4.93 12.37
CA ASN A 270 -4.53 -6.14 12.85
C ASN A 270 -3.03 -6.20 12.51
N GLY A 271 -2.53 -5.26 11.70
CA GLY A 271 -1.12 -5.02 11.41
C GLY A 271 -0.35 -4.42 12.60
N ILE A 272 0.79 -3.80 12.29
CA ILE A 272 1.71 -3.13 13.24
C ILE A 272 2.40 -1.90 12.62
N TRP A 273 1.90 -1.41 11.49
CA TRP A 273 2.55 -0.44 10.60
C TRP A 273 1.76 0.86 10.41
N TYR A 274 0.66 1.02 11.13
CA TYR A 274 -0.18 2.22 11.15
C TYR A 274 -0.41 2.71 12.59
N PRO A 275 -0.65 4.02 12.80
CA PRO A 275 -0.72 4.62 14.14
C PRO A 275 -1.96 4.19 14.96
N TRP A 276 -2.99 3.66 14.29
CA TRP A 276 -4.20 3.07 14.88
C TRP A 276 -4.05 1.57 15.23
N SER A 277 -2.90 0.93 14.97
CA SER A 277 -2.61 -0.39 15.52
C SER A 277 -2.50 -0.31 17.05
N GLU A 278 -3.15 -1.22 17.79
CA GLU A 278 -3.15 -1.18 19.26
C GLU A 278 -1.78 -1.50 19.87
N THR A 279 -0.96 -2.30 19.18
CA THR A 279 0.36 -2.75 19.65
C THR A 279 1.40 -2.81 18.55
N ASN A 280 2.65 -2.52 18.89
CA ASN A 280 3.81 -2.72 18.02
C ASN A 280 4.23 -4.21 17.91
N ALA A 281 5.25 -4.49 17.09
CA ALA A 281 5.79 -5.84 16.84
C ALA A 281 6.17 -6.66 18.09
N SER A 282 6.45 -6.02 19.23
CA SER A 282 6.80 -6.67 20.50
C SER A 282 5.60 -6.87 21.44
N GLY A 283 4.39 -6.49 21.01
CA GLY A 283 3.18 -6.51 21.85
C GLY A 283 3.10 -5.37 22.87
N GLY A 284 3.97 -4.34 22.75
CA GLY A 284 3.87 -3.12 23.54
C GLY A 284 2.87 -2.15 22.92
N SER A 285 2.23 -1.30 23.74
CA SER A 285 1.37 -0.19 23.28
C SER A 285 2.08 0.66 22.22
N LEU A 286 1.32 1.05 21.18
CA LEU A 286 1.73 2.04 20.18
C LEU A 286 0.92 3.32 20.43
N ASN A 287 1.55 4.50 20.35
CA ASN A 287 0.91 5.82 20.55
C ASN A 287 0.13 6.02 21.87
N GLY A 288 0.21 5.09 22.83
CA GLY A 288 -0.64 5.06 24.04
C GLY A 288 -1.93 4.24 23.88
N ASN A 289 -2.21 3.72 22.68
CA ASN A 289 -3.31 2.81 22.39
C ASN A 289 -3.24 1.56 23.30
N SER A 290 -4.39 1.11 23.79
CA SER A 290 -4.56 -0.09 24.61
C SER A 290 -5.44 -1.13 23.91
N PRO A 291 -5.36 -2.43 24.29
CA PRO A 291 -6.21 -3.46 23.71
C PRO A 291 -7.71 -3.19 23.89
N GLY A 292 -8.45 -3.17 22.78
CA GLY A 292 -9.86 -2.81 22.70
C GLY A 292 -10.13 -1.30 22.53
N ASP A 293 -9.12 -0.45 22.34
CA ASP A 293 -9.33 0.96 21.98
C ASP A 293 -9.74 1.12 20.52
N TYR A 294 -9.30 0.23 19.61
CA TYR A 294 -9.71 0.31 18.20
C TYR A 294 -11.23 0.19 18.04
N VAL A 295 -11.83 -0.76 18.77
CA VAL A 295 -13.29 -0.95 18.80
C VAL A 295 -14.02 0.27 19.36
N LYS A 296 -13.53 0.88 20.45
CA LYS A 296 -14.15 2.09 21.03
C LYS A 296 -14.07 3.27 20.05
N MET A 297 -12.93 3.46 19.40
CA MET A 297 -12.73 4.50 18.41
C MET A 297 -13.71 4.34 17.24
N TRP A 298 -13.79 3.13 16.66
CA TRP A 298 -14.74 2.83 15.58
C TRP A 298 -16.19 3.12 15.99
N GLN A 299 -16.61 2.63 17.16
CA GLN A 299 -17.97 2.82 17.68
C GLN A 299 -18.28 4.31 17.91
N HIS A 300 -17.32 5.07 18.46
CA HIS A 300 -17.44 6.51 18.69
C HIS A 300 -17.60 7.31 17.38
N VAL A 301 -16.76 7.04 16.37
CA VAL A 301 -16.86 7.68 15.04
C VAL A 301 -18.19 7.34 14.36
N HIS A 302 -18.59 6.06 14.39
CA HIS A 302 -19.87 5.59 13.87
C HIS A 302 -21.07 6.25 14.56
N ASP A 303 -21.05 6.39 15.87
CA ASP A 303 -22.17 6.96 16.63
C ASP A 303 -22.28 8.48 16.46
N ILE A 304 -21.19 9.19 16.19
CA ILE A 304 -21.24 10.59 15.73
C ILE A 304 -21.92 10.68 14.35
N PHE A 305 -21.54 9.80 13.42
CA PHE A 305 -22.17 9.73 12.09
C PHE A 305 -23.66 9.33 12.18
N GLN A 306 -24.02 8.50 13.16
CA GLN A 306 -25.41 8.13 13.42
C GLN A 306 -26.24 9.31 13.96
N GLN A 307 -25.66 10.17 14.79
CA GLN A 307 -26.31 11.36 15.35
C GLN A 307 -26.65 12.40 14.27
N GLU A 308 -25.76 12.59 13.29
CA GLU A 308 -26.00 13.49 12.15
C GLU A 308 -26.85 12.86 11.03
N GLY A 309 -27.08 11.54 11.08
CA GLY A 309 -27.83 10.80 10.06
C GLY A 309 -27.00 10.35 8.84
N ALA A 310 -25.67 10.46 8.88
CA ALA A 310 -24.79 10.04 7.78
C ALA A 310 -24.80 8.53 7.52
N ASN A 311 -25.19 7.70 8.50
CA ASN A 311 -25.26 6.23 8.38
C ASN A 311 -26.30 5.73 7.35
N ASP A 312 -27.26 6.56 6.93
CA ASP A 312 -28.16 6.26 5.81
C ASP A 312 -27.44 6.31 4.44
N LEU A 313 -26.26 6.93 4.38
CA LEU A 313 -25.43 7.13 3.18
C LEU A 313 -24.08 6.39 3.26
N VAL A 314 -23.49 6.25 4.44
CA VAL A 314 -22.20 5.56 4.63
C VAL A 314 -22.38 4.05 4.70
N ILE A 315 -21.60 3.31 3.92
CA ILE A 315 -21.37 1.86 4.04
C ILE A 315 -20.08 1.67 4.85
N TRP A 316 -20.17 1.12 6.06
CA TRP A 316 -19.04 0.91 6.96
C TRP A 316 -18.27 -0.37 6.63
N VAL A 317 -17.00 -0.25 6.23
CA VAL A 317 -16.16 -1.35 5.72
C VAL A 317 -15.00 -1.66 6.68
N TRP A 318 -15.18 -2.62 7.58
CA TRP A 318 -14.15 -3.00 8.56
C TRP A 318 -13.13 -3.97 7.93
N ALA A 319 -11.92 -3.50 7.60
CA ALA A 319 -11.00 -4.21 6.70
C ALA A 319 -9.62 -4.58 7.28
N PRO A 320 -9.45 -5.78 7.87
CA PRO A 320 -8.13 -6.34 8.24
C PRO A 320 -7.21 -6.67 7.05
N ASN A 321 -5.91 -6.80 7.32
CA ASN A 321 -4.90 -7.38 6.42
C ASN A 321 -4.85 -8.92 6.55
N ARG A 322 -4.35 -9.61 5.50
CA ARG A 322 -4.11 -11.06 5.49
C ARG A 322 -3.35 -11.57 6.72
N ILE A 323 -3.95 -12.51 7.46
CA ILE A 323 -3.46 -12.93 8.79
C ILE A 323 -2.09 -13.62 8.79
N ASP A 324 -1.66 -14.16 7.65
CA ASP A 324 -0.48 -15.00 7.52
C ASP A 324 0.82 -14.20 7.28
N ASN A 325 0.72 -12.89 7.03
CA ASN A 325 1.86 -11.98 6.92
C ASN A 325 2.08 -11.11 8.19
N LEU A 326 1.39 -11.40 9.29
CA LEU A 326 1.43 -10.61 10.53
C LEU A 326 2.43 -11.16 11.58
N PRO A 327 2.77 -10.42 12.64
CA PRO A 327 3.41 -10.98 13.82
C PRO A 327 2.59 -12.15 14.39
N LYS A 328 3.26 -13.18 14.96
CA LYS A 328 2.58 -14.43 15.37
C LYS A 328 1.40 -14.21 16.34
N ALA A 329 1.47 -13.19 17.19
CA ALA A 329 0.41 -12.85 18.14
C ALA A 329 -0.88 -12.33 17.47
N ASN A 330 -0.77 -11.77 16.26
CA ASN A 330 -1.84 -11.08 15.55
C ASN A 330 -2.65 -12.02 14.62
N ARG A 331 -2.23 -13.28 14.46
CA ARG A 331 -2.76 -14.22 13.45
C ARG A 331 -3.99 -15.03 13.88
N SER A 332 -4.40 -14.95 15.15
CA SER A 332 -5.42 -15.84 15.70
C SER A 332 -6.82 -15.23 15.62
N ALA A 333 -7.85 -16.08 15.52
CA ALA A 333 -9.24 -15.63 15.45
C ALA A 333 -9.64 -14.81 16.69
N GLU A 334 -9.10 -15.15 17.87
CA GLU A 334 -9.33 -14.40 19.11
C GLU A 334 -8.62 -13.04 19.11
N PHE A 335 -7.55 -12.86 18.33
CA PHE A 335 -6.94 -11.55 18.10
C PHE A 335 -7.82 -10.71 17.17
N LEU A 336 -8.21 -11.27 16.04
CA LEU A 336 -9.05 -10.59 15.05
C LEU A 336 -10.42 -10.18 15.64
N GLN A 337 -11.04 -11.07 16.43
CA GLN A 337 -12.31 -10.82 17.11
C GLN A 337 -12.25 -9.65 18.11
N ARG A 338 -11.11 -9.36 18.74
CA ARG A 338 -10.98 -8.21 19.67
C ARG A 338 -10.96 -6.85 18.97
N LEU A 339 -10.72 -6.84 17.66
CA LEU A 339 -10.69 -5.65 16.83
C LEU A 339 -12.02 -5.43 16.09
N TYR A 340 -12.97 -6.37 16.21
CA TYR A 340 -14.28 -6.30 15.55
C TYR A 340 -15.29 -5.47 16.38
N PRO A 341 -15.87 -4.40 15.83
CA PRO A 341 -16.77 -3.52 16.58
C PRO A 341 -18.21 -4.03 16.70
N GLY A 342 -18.55 -5.13 15.99
CA GLY A 342 -19.86 -5.80 16.05
C GLY A 342 -20.74 -5.51 14.83
N ASP A 343 -21.71 -6.40 14.59
CA ASP A 343 -22.59 -6.37 13.41
C ASP A 343 -23.42 -5.08 13.29
N ASP A 344 -23.74 -4.42 14.39
CA ASP A 344 -24.49 -3.15 14.40
C ASP A 344 -23.66 -1.95 13.92
N TYR A 345 -22.32 -2.10 13.82
CA TYR A 345 -21.35 -1.06 13.48
C TYR A 345 -20.63 -1.29 12.14
N VAL A 346 -20.97 -2.36 11.42
CA VAL A 346 -20.29 -2.80 10.20
C VAL A 346 -21.32 -3.19 9.14
N ASP A 347 -21.20 -2.64 7.94
CA ASP A 347 -22.02 -3.01 6.80
C ASP A 347 -21.37 -4.15 5.99
N TRP A 348 -20.07 -4.04 5.72
CA TRP A 348 -19.24 -5.05 5.06
C TRP A 348 -17.98 -5.35 5.87
N VAL A 349 -17.56 -6.61 5.92
CA VAL A 349 -16.19 -6.94 6.34
C VAL A 349 -15.28 -6.86 5.12
N GLY A 350 -14.14 -6.20 5.28
CA GLY A 350 -13.15 -6.02 4.23
C GLY A 350 -11.96 -6.95 4.37
N MET A 351 -11.13 -7.00 3.33
CA MET A 351 -9.81 -7.61 3.41
C MET A 351 -8.81 -6.91 2.48
N SER A 352 -7.63 -6.58 3.00
CA SER A 352 -6.44 -6.27 2.20
C SER A 352 -5.63 -7.55 1.94
N GLY A 353 -5.30 -7.83 0.68
CA GLY A 353 -4.62 -9.06 0.26
C GLY A 353 -3.71 -8.87 -0.95
N TYR A 354 -2.40 -8.87 -0.71
CA TYR A 354 -1.37 -8.71 -1.73
C TYR A 354 -0.58 -10.00 -1.97
N LEU A 355 -0.21 -10.28 -3.22
CA LEU A 355 0.89 -11.21 -3.53
C LEU A 355 2.23 -10.48 -3.38
N ARG A 356 3.02 -10.87 -2.37
CA ARG A 356 4.38 -10.35 -2.10
C ARG A 356 5.36 -11.52 -1.97
N PRO A 357 6.63 -11.35 -2.39
CA PRO A 357 7.70 -12.31 -2.13
C PRO A 357 8.02 -12.37 -0.62
N PRO A 358 8.68 -13.45 -0.13
CA PRO A 358 9.21 -14.58 -0.88
C PRO A 358 8.16 -15.65 -1.20
N TYR A 359 8.35 -16.35 -2.32
CA TYR A 359 7.54 -17.49 -2.72
C TYR A 359 8.32 -18.80 -2.47
N THR A 360 7.65 -19.88 -2.05
CA THR A 360 8.31 -21.19 -1.82
C THR A 360 8.11 -22.15 -2.98
N ASP A 361 6.92 -22.14 -3.58
CA ASP A 361 6.48 -23.04 -4.63
C ASP A 361 5.15 -22.55 -5.25
N ALA A 362 4.56 -23.33 -6.16
CA ALA A 362 3.35 -22.96 -6.88
C ALA A 362 2.11 -22.75 -5.99
N SER A 363 2.08 -23.23 -4.74
CA SER A 363 0.99 -22.91 -3.81
C SER A 363 1.03 -21.45 -3.33
N SER A 364 2.23 -20.84 -3.25
CA SER A 364 2.44 -19.51 -2.67
C SER A 364 1.75 -18.38 -3.43
N TYR A 365 1.40 -18.59 -4.69
CA TYR A 365 0.78 -17.59 -5.58
C TYR A 365 -0.61 -18.01 -6.08
N THR A 366 -1.44 -18.51 -5.16
CA THR A 366 -2.88 -18.80 -5.39
C THR A 366 -3.80 -17.84 -4.63
N PHE A 367 -5.10 -17.82 -4.99
CA PHE A 367 -6.15 -17.15 -4.22
C PHE A 367 -6.22 -17.69 -2.79
N ASP A 368 -6.31 -19.02 -2.61
CA ASP A 368 -6.42 -19.64 -1.28
C ASP A 368 -5.24 -19.26 -0.36
N ALA A 369 -4.01 -19.31 -0.89
CA ALA A 369 -2.81 -18.91 -0.17
C ALA A 369 -2.71 -17.40 0.13
N THR A 370 -3.60 -16.56 -0.42
CA THR A 370 -3.67 -15.13 -0.10
C THR A 370 -4.87 -14.78 0.78
N PHE A 371 -6.02 -15.43 0.55
CA PHE A 371 -7.30 -15.06 1.13
C PHE A 371 -7.89 -16.13 2.06
N GLY A 372 -7.80 -17.42 1.70
CA GLY A 372 -8.58 -18.51 2.31
C GLY A 372 -8.44 -18.62 3.83
N ALA A 373 -7.23 -18.50 4.37
CA ALA A 373 -6.99 -18.52 5.81
C ALA A 373 -7.62 -17.33 6.56
N THR A 374 -7.73 -16.17 5.91
CA THR A 374 -8.36 -14.95 6.48
C THR A 374 -9.88 -15.01 6.31
N LEU A 375 -10.38 -15.40 5.13
CA LEU A 375 -11.80 -15.66 4.86
C LEU A 375 -12.38 -16.66 5.87
N THR A 376 -11.62 -17.70 6.22
CA THR A 376 -12.00 -18.68 7.25
C THR A 376 -12.20 -18.04 8.64
N GLN A 377 -11.44 -17.00 8.99
CA GLN A 377 -11.65 -16.28 10.26
C GLN A 377 -12.79 -15.25 10.16
N LEU A 378 -12.97 -14.59 9.02
CA LEU A 378 -14.10 -13.66 8.79
C LEU A 378 -15.45 -14.39 8.85
N ARG A 379 -15.59 -15.50 8.13
CA ARG A 379 -16.78 -16.38 8.12
C ARG A 379 -17.04 -17.09 9.46
N ALA A 380 -16.07 -17.08 10.38
CA ALA A 380 -16.23 -17.56 11.75
C ALA A 380 -16.54 -16.44 12.77
N LEU A 381 -16.52 -15.19 12.31
CA LEU A 381 -16.70 -13.98 13.12
C LEU A 381 -18.08 -13.33 12.88
N THR A 382 -18.57 -13.31 11.64
CA THR A 382 -19.85 -12.71 11.25
C THR A 382 -20.36 -13.24 9.90
N ASP A 383 -21.67 -13.10 9.64
CA ASP A 383 -22.33 -13.41 8.37
C ASP A 383 -22.40 -12.21 7.40
N LYS A 384 -21.68 -11.11 7.70
CA LYS A 384 -21.65 -9.89 6.86
C LYS A 384 -20.96 -10.13 5.50
N PRO A 385 -21.41 -9.49 4.40
CA PRO A 385 -20.78 -9.64 3.10
C PRO A 385 -19.30 -9.18 3.10
N ILE A 386 -18.48 -9.88 2.31
CA ILE A 386 -17.03 -9.68 2.25
C ILE A 386 -16.65 -8.82 1.03
N VAL A 387 -15.83 -7.79 1.22
CA VAL A 387 -15.20 -7.06 0.11
C VAL A 387 -13.68 -7.22 0.16
N LEU A 388 -13.07 -7.64 -0.94
CA LEU A 388 -11.60 -7.70 -1.06
C LEU A 388 -11.08 -6.28 -1.35
N ALA A 389 -11.21 -5.42 -0.34
CA ALA A 389 -11.16 -3.97 -0.42
C ALA A 389 -9.88 -3.42 -1.07
N GLU A 390 -8.75 -4.12 -0.92
CA GLU A 390 -7.48 -3.72 -1.51
C GLU A 390 -6.66 -4.95 -1.91
N VAL A 391 -6.53 -5.18 -3.22
CA VAL A 391 -5.83 -6.35 -3.77
C VAL A 391 -4.89 -5.97 -4.91
N ALA A 392 -3.74 -6.61 -5.00
CA ALA A 392 -2.90 -6.64 -6.20
C ALA A 392 -1.81 -7.71 -6.10
N ALA A 393 -1.16 -7.98 -7.23
CA ALA A 393 0.00 -8.87 -7.30
C ALA A 393 1.26 -8.19 -7.85
N SER A 394 2.42 -8.60 -7.33
CA SER A 394 3.73 -8.00 -7.67
C SER A 394 4.35 -8.70 -8.87
N GLU A 395 5.08 -7.93 -9.68
CA GLU A 395 5.88 -8.47 -10.78
C GLU A 395 7.20 -9.13 -10.31
N THR A 396 7.54 -9.07 -9.01
CA THR A 396 8.72 -9.77 -8.46
C THR A 396 8.60 -11.28 -8.70
N GLU A 397 9.67 -11.88 -9.25
CA GLU A 397 9.77 -13.29 -9.68
C GLU A 397 8.76 -13.74 -10.77
N GLY A 398 7.83 -12.86 -11.15
CA GLY A 398 7.06 -12.94 -12.39
C GLY A 398 5.69 -13.60 -12.30
N HIS A 399 5.30 -14.14 -11.14
CA HIS A 399 4.08 -14.96 -10.90
C HIS A 399 2.73 -14.21 -10.92
N LYS A 400 2.74 -12.94 -11.34
CA LYS A 400 1.53 -12.10 -11.41
C LYS A 400 0.44 -12.65 -12.33
N PRO A 401 0.73 -13.12 -13.56
CA PRO A 401 -0.30 -13.68 -14.45
C PRO A 401 -0.98 -14.93 -13.87
N GLU A 402 -0.21 -15.83 -13.26
CA GLU A 402 -0.71 -17.05 -12.63
C GLU A 402 -1.59 -16.75 -11.40
N TRP A 403 -1.16 -15.83 -10.54
CA TRP A 403 -1.97 -15.39 -9.40
C TRP A 403 -3.24 -14.68 -9.84
N VAL A 404 -3.19 -13.85 -10.89
CA VAL A 404 -4.39 -13.17 -11.43
C VAL A 404 -5.39 -14.19 -11.99
N ALA A 405 -4.92 -15.23 -12.68
CA ALA A 405 -5.80 -16.31 -13.11
C ALA A 405 -6.45 -17.01 -11.90
N SER A 406 -5.66 -17.42 -10.90
CA SER A 406 -6.16 -18.05 -9.67
C SER A 406 -7.09 -17.14 -8.87
N PHE A 407 -6.87 -15.81 -8.89
CA PHE A 407 -7.71 -14.82 -8.23
C PHE A 407 -9.13 -14.78 -8.82
N PHE A 408 -9.23 -14.73 -10.16
CA PHE A 408 -10.53 -14.76 -10.83
C PHE A 408 -11.19 -16.14 -10.79
N GLU A 409 -10.43 -17.23 -10.76
CA GLU A 409 -10.96 -18.57 -10.45
C GLU A 409 -11.57 -18.62 -9.04
N GLY A 410 -10.91 -18.03 -8.04
CA GLY A 410 -11.40 -17.94 -6.66
C GLY A 410 -12.67 -17.08 -6.52
N LEU A 411 -12.76 -15.96 -7.24
CA LEU A 411 -13.98 -15.14 -7.34
C LEU A 411 -15.14 -15.82 -8.09
N ALA A 412 -14.85 -16.83 -8.91
CA ALA A 412 -15.86 -17.62 -9.63
C ALA A 412 -16.29 -18.90 -8.90
N ASP A 413 -15.63 -19.26 -7.79
CA ASP A 413 -15.99 -20.42 -6.96
C ASP A 413 -17.22 -20.08 -6.10
N PRO A 414 -18.33 -20.84 -6.19
CA PRO A 414 -19.50 -20.66 -5.32
C PRO A 414 -19.23 -20.81 -3.81
N ALA A 415 -18.04 -21.28 -3.39
CA ALA A 415 -17.59 -21.23 -1.99
C ALA A 415 -17.18 -19.81 -1.52
N ASN A 416 -17.25 -18.81 -2.40
CA ASN A 416 -16.98 -17.39 -2.13
C ASN A 416 -18.13 -16.48 -2.62
N ASP A 417 -19.37 -16.97 -2.63
CA ASP A 417 -20.57 -16.19 -3.01
C ASP A 417 -20.94 -15.09 -1.99
N ASP A 418 -20.33 -15.12 -0.81
CA ASP A 418 -20.34 -14.04 0.19
C ASP A 418 -19.41 -12.87 -0.14
N VAL A 419 -18.53 -13.00 -1.14
CA VAL A 419 -17.68 -11.91 -1.63
C VAL A 419 -18.51 -11.03 -2.59
N VAL A 420 -18.69 -9.75 -2.25
CA VAL A 420 -19.46 -8.78 -3.04
C VAL A 420 -18.61 -7.91 -3.98
N GLY A 421 -17.28 -8.04 -3.95
CA GLY A 421 -16.39 -7.35 -4.89
C GLY A 421 -14.94 -7.23 -4.44
N PHE A 422 -14.14 -6.52 -5.24
CA PHE A 422 -12.72 -6.27 -4.98
C PHE A 422 -12.27 -4.87 -5.43
N GLY A 423 -11.30 -4.28 -4.74
CA GLY A 423 -10.65 -3.03 -5.13
C GLY A 423 -9.21 -3.27 -5.58
N TRP A 424 -8.93 -3.25 -6.89
CA TRP A 424 -7.57 -3.47 -7.37
C TRP A 424 -6.69 -2.22 -7.15
N PHE A 425 -5.56 -2.38 -6.46
CA PHE A 425 -4.61 -1.30 -6.19
C PHE A 425 -3.66 -1.08 -7.37
N SER A 426 -4.08 -0.31 -8.38
CA SER A 426 -3.35 -0.16 -9.65
C SER A 426 -2.31 0.97 -9.62
N LEU A 427 -1.31 0.82 -8.75
CA LEU A 427 -0.23 1.81 -8.51
C LEU A 427 1.17 1.18 -8.57
N ALA A 428 2.20 1.98 -8.79
CA ALA A 428 3.60 1.54 -8.67
C ALA A 428 4.23 2.22 -7.44
N VAL A 429 4.49 1.45 -6.37
CA VAL A 429 4.95 1.99 -5.08
C VAL A 429 6.38 1.53 -4.83
N THR A 430 7.26 2.49 -4.52
CA THR A 430 8.66 2.18 -4.20
C THR A 430 8.86 2.19 -2.70
N THR A 431 9.26 1.05 -2.16
CA THR A 431 9.36 0.73 -0.73
C THR A 431 10.76 0.21 -0.39
N TYR A 432 11.09 0.07 0.90
CA TYR A 432 12.29 -0.62 1.34
C TYR A 432 11.96 -2.05 1.80
N VAL A 433 12.38 -3.05 1.04
CA VAL A 433 12.20 -4.48 1.37
C VAL A 433 13.53 -5.02 1.89
N GLN A 434 13.56 -5.45 3.16
CA GLN A 434 14.79 -5.91 3.85
C GLN A 434 15.94 -4.88 3.87
N GLY A 435 15.65 -3.60 3.65
CA GLY A 435 16.63 -2.51 3.54
C GLY A 435 17.02 -2.14 2.11
N GLU A 436 16.64 -2.91 1.10
CA GLU A 436 16.86 -2.59 -0.31
C GLU A 436 15.65 -1.86 -0.92
N ARG A 437 15.91 -0.89 -1.79
CA ARG A 437 14.87 -0.09 -2.45
C ARG A 437 14.22 -0.89 -3.58
N ALA A 438 13.01 -1.40 -3.35
CA ALA A 438 12.25 -2.20 -4.29
C ALA A 438 10.98 -1.47 -4.77
N THR A 439 10.77 -1.40 -6.09
CA THR A 439 9.51 -0.93 -6.69
C THR A 439 8.56 -2.11 -6.84
N ASN A 440 7.47 -2.11 -6.08
CA ASN A 440 6.37 -3.04 -6.28
C ASN A 440 5.42 -2.45 -7.33
N ASP A 441 5.31 -3.11 -8.49
CA ASP A 441 4.44 -2.67 -9.58
C ASP A 441 3.09 -3.41 -9.53
N TRP A 442 2.13 -2.80 -8.83
CA TRP A 442 0.79 -3.34 -8.61
C TRP A 442 -0.15 -3.09 -9.79
N ARG A 443 0.18 -2.18 -10.72
CA ARG A 443 -0.66 -1.78 -11.87
C ARG A 443 -1.18 -2.97 -12.66
N ILE A 444 -2.44 -2.94 -13.10
CA ILE A 444 -3.02 -4.03 -13.92
C ILE A 444 -2.23 -4.19 -15.22
N ASP A 445 -1.81 -3.07 -15.82
CA ASP A 445 -1.11 -2.97 -17.08
C ASP A 445 0.43 -2.87 -16.96
N SER A 446 1.01 -3.40 -15.87
CA SER A 446 2.47 -3.46 -15.64
C SER A 446 3.21 -4.29 -16.70
N ARG A 447 2.62 -5.40 -17.15
CA ARG A 447 3.08 -6.25 -18.27
C ARG A 447 1.92 -6.69 -19.15
N ALA A 448 2.23 -7.09 -20.38
CA ALA A 448 1.23 -7.52 -21.36
C ALA A 448 0.55 -8.85 -21.01
N ASP A 449 1.26 -9.77 -20.35
CA ASP A 449 0.74 -11.05 -19.84
C ASP A 449 -0.04 -10.86 -18.54
N SER A 450 0.42 -10.01 -17.62
CA SER A 450 -0.35 -9.59 -16.44
C SER A 450 -1.69 -8.95 -16.82
N LEU A 451 -1.70 -8.07 -17.83
CA LEU A 451 -2.91 -7.48 -18.41
C LEU A 451 -3.81 -8.53 -19.08
N ALA A 452 -3.23 -9.44 -19.87
CA ALA A 452 -4.00 -10.48 -20.56
C ALA A 452 -4.68 -11.46 -19.59
N ALA A 453 -4.01 -11.81 -18.48
CA ALA A 453 -4.60 -12.60 -17.40
C ALA A 453 -5.79 -11.85 -16.75
N PHE A 454 -5.64 -10.55 -16.50
CA PHE A 454 -6.71 -9.73 -15.93
C PHE A 454 -7.91 -9.58 -16.88
N GLN A 455 -7.66 -9.33 -18.18
CA GLN A 455 -8.70 -9.31 -19.21
C GLN A 455 -9.45 -10.64 -19.28
N ALA A 456 -8.74 -11.77 -19.28
CA ALA A 456 -9.34 -13.09 -19.35
C ALA A 456 -10.20 -13.40 -18.10
N GLY A 457 -9.69 -13.12 -16.91
CA GLY A 457 -10.40 -13.34 -15.65
C GLY A 457 -11.63 -12.45 -15.46
N LEU A 458 -11.52 -11.15 -15.78
CA LEU A 458 -12.68 -10.26 -15.76
C LEU A 458 -13.75 -10.70 -16.79
N THR A 459 -13.32 -11.20 -17.96
CA THR A 459 -14.23 -11.75 -18.97
C THR A 459 -14.90 -13.05 -18.50
N SER A 460 -14.22 -13.89 -17.72
CA SER A 460 -14.77 -15.17 -17.26
C SER A 460 -15.85 -15.03 -16.18
N LEU A 461 -15.90 -13.90 -15.46
CA LEU A 461 -17.01 -13.58 -14.56
C LEU A 461 -18.31 -13.26 -15.31
N GLY A 462 -18.22 -12.74 -16.55
CA GLY A 462 -19.38 -12.43 -17.38
C GLY A 462 -20.39 -11.50 -16.69
N ASP A 463 -21.67 -11.88 -16.66
CA ASP A 463 -22.72 -11.10 -16.00
C ASP A 463 -22.60 -11.06 -14.46
N HIS A 464 -21.72 -11.88 -13.85
CA HIS A 464 -21.46 -11.87 -12.40
C HIS A 464 -20.53 -10.73 -11.94
N VAL A 465 -20.04 -9.87 -12.84
CA VAL A 465 -19.25 -8.68 -12.47
C VAL A 465 -19.85 -7.39 -13.02
N LYS A 466 -20.07 -6.43 -12.13
CA LYS A 466 -20.61 -5.11 -12.43
C LYS A 466 -19.50 -4.24 -13.02
N THR A 467 -19.64 -3.88 -14.29
CA THR A 467 -18.78 -2.92 -15.01
C THR A 467 -19.58 -1.70 -15.42
N GLN A 468 -18.91 -0.59 -15.74
CA GLN A 468 -19.55 0.60 -16.28
C GLN A 468 -19.30 0.73 -17.79
N PRO A 469 -20.25 1.27 -18.57
CA PRO A 469 -20.08 1.45 -20.01
C PRO A 469 -19.01 2.52 -20.28
N ASN A 470 -18.10 2.23 -21.21
CA ASN A 470 -17.15 3.20 -21.73
C ASN A 470 -17.93 4.33 -22.44
N GLY A 471 -17.90 5.54 -21.87
CA GLY A 471 -18.65 6.71 -22.33
C GLY A 471 -17.99 7.51 -23.46
#